data_AF-V4A858-F1
#
_entry.id   AF-V4A858-F1
#
_cell.length_a   1.000
_cell.length_b   1.000
_cell.length_c   1.000
_cell.angle_alpha   90.00
_cell.angle_beta   90.00
_cell.angle_gamma   90.00
#
_symmetry.space_group_name_H-M   'P 1'
#
loop_
_entity.id
_entity.type
_entity.pdbx_description
1 polymer ?
#
loop_
_entity_poly.entity_id
_entity_poly.type
_entity_poly.pdbx_seq_one_letter_code
_entity_poly.pdbx_strand_id
1 'polypeptide(L)'
;LWGVVNNAGINFVGPIELTNIQQIHRVCDVHLFGTVRVTKAFLPLLRQSKGRIINMSSLRGVTLRAKLAAYGMSKAGIETFSDSLRLEMARFGIKVSIIQPGNFGQCTAIANKDVVRFFLYK
;
A
#
# COMPACT_ATOMS: atom_id res chain seq x y z
N LEU A 1 2.36 18.84 -12.05
CA LEU A 1 2.54 18.01 -10.84
C LEU A 1 3.55 16.90 -11.12
N TRP A 2 4.75 16.95 -10.53
CA TRP A 2 5.85 16.04 -10.91
C TRP A 2 5.60 14.57 -10.56
N GLY A 3 4.86 14.30 -9.49
CA GLY A 3 4.42 12.96 -9.14
C GLY A 3 3.50 12.91 -7.94
N VAL A 4 2.90 11.75 -7.72
CA VAL A 4 2.06 11.43 -6.56
C VAL A 4 2.61 10.17 -5.91
N VAL A 5 2.75 10.19 -4.58
CA VAL A 5 3.19 9.04 -3.78
C VAL A 5 2.08 8.66 -2.82
N ASN A 6 1.40 7.55 -3.11
CA ASN A 6 0.37 7.00 -2.22
C ASN A 6 1.05 6.12 -1.16
N ASN A 7 1.33 6.70 0.01
CA ASN A 7 1.99 6.04 1.12
C ASN A 7 1.12 5.83 2.37
N ALA A 8 -0.02 6.54 2.47
CA ALA A 8 -0.84 6.52 3.68
C ALA A 8 -1.25 5.09 4.07
N GLY A 9 -1.09 4.77 5.35
CA GLY A 9 -1.39 3.44 5.88
C GLY A 9 -1.56 3.43 7.39
N ILE A 10 -2.29 2.43 7.87
CA ILE A 10 -2.49 2.11 9.29
C ILE A 10 -2.00 0.69 9.58
N ASN A 11 -1.52 0.48 10.79
CA ASN A 11 -1.10 -0.85 11.23
C ASN A 11 -2.32 -1.66 11.66
N PHE A 12 -2.39 -2.92 11.21
CA PHE A 12 -3.40 -3.87 11.64
C PHE A 12 -2.87 -5.30 11.60
N VAL A 13 -2.98 -6.00 12.73
CA VAL A 13 -2.62 -7.41 12.89
C VAL A 13 -3.71 -8.08 13.72
N GLY A 14 -4.30 -9.15 13.19
CA GLY A 14 -5.36 -9.88 13.88
C GLY A 14 -5.77 -11.15 13.13
N PRO A 15 -6.10 -12.24 13.84
CA PRO A 15 -6.71 -13.41 13.20
C PRO A 15 -8.07 -13.02 12.60
N ILE A 16 -8.37 -13.55 11.42
CA ILE A 16 -9.55 -13.12 10.65
C ILE A 16 -10.87 -13.42 11.40
N GLU A 17 -10.94 -14.55 12.10
CA GLU A 17 -12.10 -14.96 12.90
C GLU A 17 -12.47 -13.96 14.00
N LEU A 18 -11.47 -13.31 14.62
CA LEU A 18 -11.70 -12.34 15.69
C LEU A 18 -11.71 -10.88 15.21
N THR A 19 -11.44 -10.67 13.93
CA THR A 19 -11.39 -9.32 13.35
C THR A 19 -12.79 -8.91 12.94
N ASN A 20 -13.30 -7.80 13.49
CA ASN A 20 -14.61 -7.31 13.07
C ASN A 20 -14.57 -6.72 11.66
N ILE A 21 -15.71 -6.77 10.95
CA ILE A 21 -15.78 -6.33 9.55
C ILE A 21 -15.46 -4.84 9.41
N GLN A 22 -15.78 -4.01 10.41
CA GLN A 22 -15.51 -2.58 10.41
C GLN A 22 -14.01 -2.27 10.44
N GLN A 23 -13.19 -3.06 11.13
CA GLN A 23 -11.74 -2.97 11.12
C GLN A 23 -11.18 -3.31 9.73
N ILE A 24 -11.71 -4.38 9.11
CA ILE A 24 -11.33 -4.76 7.74
C ILE A 24 -11.65 -3.61 6.77
N HIS A 25 -12.87 -3.07 6.86
CA HIS A 25 -13.28 -1.91 6.07
C HIS A 25 -12.36 -0.73 6.28
N ARG A 26 -12.02 -0.38 7.53
CA ARG A 26 -11.12 0.74 7.83
C ARG A 26 -9.74 0.56 7.20
N VAL A 27 -9.17 -0.65 7.26
CA VAL A 27 -7.87 -0.95 6.65
C VAL A 27 -7.94 -0.80 5.12
N CYS A 28 -8.95 -1.39 4.48
CA CYS A 28 -9.14 -1.26 3.03
C CYS A 28 -9.46 0.18 2.62
N ASP A 29 -10.21 0.92 3.42
CA ASP A 29 -10.57 2.31 3.15
C ASP A 29 -9.34 3.20 3.10
N VAL A 30 -8.45 3.10 4.09
CA VAL A 30 -7.22 3.89 4.13
C VAL A 30 -6.25 3.44 3.05
N HIS A 31 -5.97 2.13 2.96
CA HIS A 31 -4.89 1.62 2.10
C HIS A 31 -5.30 1.64 0.63
N LEU A 32 -6.40 0.99 0.30
CA LEU A 32 -6.79 0.72 -1.08
C LEU A 32 -7.64 1.86 -1.63
N PHE A 33 -8.79 2.13 -1.03
CA PHE A 33 -9.69 3.17 -1.54
C PHE A 33 -9.10 4.56 -1.41
N GLY A 34 -8.33 4.84 -0.36
CA GLY A 34 -7.55 6.07 -0.21
C GLY A 34 -6.57 6.28 -1.37
N THR A 35 -5.80 5.24 -1.72
CA THR A 35 -4.91 5.26 -2.90
C THR A 35 -5.67 5.53 -4.19
N VAL A 36 -6.84 4.91 -4.39
CA VAL A 36 -7.68 5.13 -5.58
C VAL A 36 -8.19 6.57 -5.64
N ARG A 37 -8.72 7.10 -4.52
CA ARG A 37 -9.27 8.47 -4.45
C ARG A 37 -8.22 9.51 -4.80
N VAL A 38 -7.06 9.45 -4.15
CA VAL A 38 -5.95 10.37 -4.39
C VAL A 38 -5.49 10.27 -5.84
N THR A 39 -5.24 9.05 -6.32
CA THR A 39 -4.82 8.83 -7.71
C THR A 39 -5.81 9.45 -8.70
N LYS A 40 -7.10 9.12 -8.57
CA LYS A 40 -8.16 9.63 -9.46
C LYS A 40 -8.22 11.16 -9.46
N ALA A 41 -8.11 11.79 -8.29
CA ALA A 41 -8.16 13.25 -8.16
C ALA A 41 -6.99 13.95 -8.88
N PHE A 42 -5.80 13.35 -8.87
CA PHE A 42 -4.60 13.96 -9.45
C PHE A 42 -4.29 13.55 -10.90
N LEU A 43 -5.00 12.56 -11.46
CA LEU A 43 -4.80 12.11 -12.84
C LEU A 43 -4.82 13.24 -13.89
N PRO A 44 -5.74 14.23 -13.86
CA PRO A 44 -5.73 15.32 -14.83
C PRO A 44 -4.43 16.14 -14.80
N LEU A 45 -3.93 16.45 -13.59
CA LEU A 45 -2.69 17.20 -13.41
C LEU A 45 -1.46 16.39 -13.84
N LEU A 46 -1.45 15.09 -13.54
CA LEU A 46 -0.38 14.19 -13.97
C LEU A 46 -0.34 14.03 -15.49
N ARG A 47 -1.49 14.03 -16.17
CA ARG A 47 -1.58 14.01 -17.64
C ARG A 47 -1.00 15.26 -18.27
N GLN A 48 -1.30 16.43 -17.71
CA GLN A 48 -0.76 17.70 -18.22
C GLN A 48 0.76 17.76 -18.09
N SER A 49 1.31 17.32 -16.96
CA SER A 49 2.76 17.39 -16.70
C SER A 49 3.54 16.12 -17.03
N LYS A 50 2.91 15.08 -17.58
CA LYS A 50 3.51 13.74 -17.83
C LYS A 50 4.29 13.23 -16.60
N GLY A 51 3.65 13.34 -15.43
CA GLY A 51 4.24 12.99 -14.13
C GLY A 51 4.34 11.48 -13.90
N ARG A 52 4.45 11.09 -12.64
CA ARG A 52 4.54 9.67 -12.22
C ARG A 52 3.69 9.38 -11.00
N ILE A 53 3.32 8.11 -10.83
CA ILE A 53 2.58 7.61 -9.67
C ILE A 53 3.44 6.53 -8.99
N ILE A 54 3.58 6.63 -7.68
CA ILE A 54 4.24 5.62 -6.84
C ILE A 54 3.24 5.15 -5.81
N ASN A 55 2.94 3.85 -5.81
CA ASN A 55 2.02 3.24 -4.85
C ASN A 55 2.80 2.35 -3.87
N MET A 56 2.61 2.60 -2.58
CA MET A 56 3.24 1.82 -1.52
C MET A 56 2.41 0.58 -1.21
N SER A 57 2.87 -0.56 -1.72
CA SER A 57 2.34 -1.86 -1.39
C SER A 57 3.07 -2.45 -0.17
N SER A 58 3.37 -3.74 -0.19
CA SER A 58 4.12 -4.51 0.79
C SER A 58 4.54 -5.83 0.17
N LEU A 59 5.58 -6.46 0.71
CA LEU A 59 5.81 -7.89 0.48
C LEU A 59 4.55 -8.73 0.74
N ARG A 60 3.68 -8.31 1.66
CA ARG A 60 2.40 -8.98 1.96
C ARG A 60 1.31 -8.77 0.89
N GLY A 61 1.53 -7.90 -0.10
CA GLY A 61 0.67 -7.78 -1.27
C GLY A 61 0.82 -8.95 -2.24
N VAL A 62 1.96 -9.66 -2.18
CA VAL A 62 2.28 -10.79 -3.07
C VAL A 62 2.61 -12.09 -2.32
N THR A 63 2.71 -12.04 -0.98
CA THR A 63 2.96 -13.22 -0.15
C THR A 63 2.03 -13.27 1.06
N LEU A 64 1.74 -14.48 1.54
CA LEU A 64 0.76 -14.72 2.59
C LEU A 64 1.40 -14.78 3.98
N ARG A 65 0.67 -14.35 5.01
CA ARG A 65 1.05 -14.51 6.42
C ARG A 65 -0.20 -14.54 7.30
N ALA A 66 -0.25 -15.51 8.21
CA ALA A 66 -1.32 -15.60 9.20
C ALA A 66 -1.45 -14.29 10.00
N LYS A 67 -2.69 -13.97 10.41
CA LYS A 67 -3.05 -12.74 11.16
C LYS A 67 -2.88 -11.42 10.39
N LEU A 68 -2.60 -11.46 9.08
CA LEU A 68 -2.48 -10.28 8.22
C LEU A 68 -3.48 -10.29 7.06
N ALA A 69 -4.60 -11.01 7.17
CA ALA A 69 -5.56 -11.15 6.06
C ALA A 69 -6.09 -9.80 5.55
N ALA A 70 -6.61 -8.93 6.43
CA ALA A 70 -7.11 -7.61 6.04
C ALA A 70 -6.01 -6.71 5.44
N TYR A 71 -4.83 -6.70 6.06
CA TYR A 71 -3.68 -5.95 5.57
C TYR A 71 -3.21 -6.46 4.19
N GLY A 72 -2.95 -7.76 4.07
CA GLY A 72 -2.50 -8.41 2.84
C GLY A 72 -3.49 -8.23 1.71
N MET A 73 -4.79 -8.43 1.96
CA MET A 73 -5.86 -8.15 0.99
C MET A 73 -5.80 -6.71 0.48
N SER A 74 -5.68 -5.73 1.39
CA SER A 74 -5.61 -4.32 0.98
C SER A 74 -4.38 -4.01 0.12
N LYS A 75 -3.22 -4.65 0.40
CA LYS A 75 -1.98 -4.46 -0.36
C LYS A 75 -1.99 -5.20 -1.69
N ALA A 76 -2.56 -6.41 -1.75
CA ALA A 76 -2.80 -7.13 -2.99
C ALA A 76 -3.74 -6.34 -3.93
N GLY A 77 -4.77 -5.70 -3.37
CA GLY A 77 -5.63 -4.78 -4.13
C GLY A 77 -4.86 -3.61 -4.74
N ILE A 78 -3.86 -3.06 -4.04
CA ILE A 78 -2.97 -2.01 -4.57
C ILE A 78 -2.12 -2.54 -5.73
N GLU A 79 -1.61 -3.78 -5.65
CA GLU A 79 -0.87 -4.41 -6.75
C GLU A 79 -1.70 -4.43 -8.03
N THR A 80 -2.87 -5.07 -7.96
CA THR A 80 -3.78 -5.21 -9.10
C THR A 80 -4.23 -3.86 -9.63
N PHE A 81 -4.63 -2.93 -8.75
CA PHE A 81 -5.00 -1.57 -9.15
C PHE A 81 -3.87 -0.87 -9.91
N SER A 82 -2.64 -0.98 -9.41
CA SER A 82 -1.48 -0.30 -9.98
C SER A 82 -1.08 -0.89 -11.33
N ASP A 83 -1.18 -2.21 -11.49
CA ASP A 83 -0.92 -2.89 -12.76
C ASP A 83 -1.94 -2.51 -13.82
N SER A 84 -3.24 -2.52 -13.50
CA SER A 84 -4.29 -2.05 -14.41
C SER A 84 -4.08 -0.58 -14.78
N LEU A 85 -3.81 0.27 -13.79
CA LEU A 85 -3.58 1.70 -14.03
C LEU A 85 -2.36 1.94 -14.92
N ARG A 86 -1.30 1.15 -14.77
CA ARG A 86 -0.09 1.27 -15.61
C ARG A 86 -0.41 1.09 -17.09
N LEU A 87 -1.28 0.13 -17.43
CA LEU A 87 -1.73 -0.10 -18.79
C LEU A 87 -2.52 1.09 -19.33
N GLU A 88 -3.46 1.62 -18.55
CA GLU A 88 -4.27 2.77 -18.94
C GLU A 88 -3.45 4.05 -19.15
N MET A 89 -2.41 4.22 -18.33
CA MET A 89 -1.58 5.43 -18.27
C MET A 89 -0.43 5.45 -19.29
N ALA A 90 -0.05 4.31 -19.85
CA ALA A 90 1.05 4.17 -20.80
C ALA A 90 0.92 5.15 -21.99
N ARG A 91 -0.29 5.27 -22.57
CA ARG A 91 -0.57 6.19 -23.69
C ARG A 91 -0.37 7.68 -23.36
N PHE A 92 -0.41 8.05 -22.08
CA PHE A 92 -0.20 9.42 -21.64
C PHE A 92 1.26 9.69 -21.24
N GLY A 93 2.15 8.70 -21.35
CA GLY A 93 3.53 8.80 -20.91
C GLY A 93 3.70 8.89 -19.39
N ILE A 94 2.67 8.54 -18.61
CA ILE A 94 2.71 8.53 -17.15
C ILE A 94 3.20 7.16 -16.69
N LYS A 95 4.24 7.15 -15.84
CA LYS A 95 4.78 5.93 -15.25
C LYS A 95 4.08 5.62 -13.93
N VAL A 96 3.72 4.35 -13.72
CA VAL A 96 3.14 3.85 -12.46
C VAL A 96 4.07 2.77 -11.90
N SER A 97 4.60 3.02 -10.71
CA SER A 97 5.52 2.12 -10.01
C SER A 97 4.94 1.67 -8.68
N ILE A 98 5.25 0.44 -8.30
CA ILE A 98 4.85 -0.16 -7.02
C ILE A 98 6.12 -0.38 -6.22
N ILE A 99 6.10 -0.02 -4.94
CA ILE A 99 7.16 -0.36 -4.01
C ILE A 99 6.60 -1.39 -3.03
N GLN A 100 7.34 -2.49 -2.84
CA GLN A 100 6.95 -3.62 -1.98
C GLN A 100 7.97 -3.79 -0.85
N PRO A 101 7.87 -3.00 0.23
CA PRO A 101 8.81 -3.15 1.34
C PRO A 101 8.65 -4.51 2.03
N GLY A 102 9.79 -5.13 2.32
CA GLY A 102 9.90 -6.20 3.31
C GLY A 102 10.02 -5.64 4.73
N ASN A 103 10.49 -6.45 5.68
CA ASN A 103 10.82 -5.94 7.01
C ASN A 103 12.11 -5.12 6.94
N PHE A 104 12.00 -3.80 6.95
CA PHE A 104 13.16 -2.90 6.94
C PHE A 104 13.49 -2.33 8.33
N GLY A 105 12.63 -2.52 9.33
CA GLY A 105 12.87 -1.99 10.68
C GLY A 105 14.11 -2.60 11.35
N GLN A 106 14.48 -3.83 10.99
CA GLN A 106 15.71 -4.48 11.47
C GLN A 106 16.96 -4.03 10.70
N CYS A 107 16.79 -3.56 9.46
CA CYS A 107 17.89 -3.17 8.58
C CYS A 107 18.10 -1.65 8.56
N THR A 108 17.28 -0.89 9.28
CA THR A 108 17.32 0.57 9.33
C THR A 108 17.20 1.05 10.77
N ALA A 109 17.75 2.23 11.08
CA ALA A 109 17.60 2.85 12.40
C ALA A 109 16.23 3.52 12.61
N ILE A 110 15.26 3.27 11.71
CA ILE A 110 13.97 3.97 11.71
C ILE A 110 12.98 3.42 12.75
N ALA A 111 13.19 2.17 13.18
CA ALA A 111 12.39 1.55 14.23
C ALA A 111 13.20 1.50 15.52
N ASN A 112 12.58 1.90 16.65
CA ASN A 112 13.19 1.71 17.96
C ASN A 112 13.42 0.20 18.21
N LYS A 113 14.63 -0.17 18.66
CA LYS A 113 15.02 -1.54 19.02
C LYS A 113 14.03 -2.20 19.99
N ASP A 114 13.39 -1.41 20.87
CA ASP A 114 12.38 -1.91 21.82
C ASP A 114 11.10 -2.38 21.13
N VAL A 115 10.68 -1.69 20.07
CA VAL A 115 9.49 -2.05 19.26
C VAL A 115 9.77 -3.30 18.44
N VAL A 116 10.99 -3.44 17.92
CA VAL A 116 11.40 -4.63 17.14
C VAL A 116 11.41 -5.89 18.01
N ARG A 117 11.83 -5.79 19.28
CA ARG A 117 11.87 -6.92 20.23
C ARG A 117 10.48 -7.50 20.50
N PHE A 118 9.45 -6.66 20.59
CA PHE A 118 8.07 -7.10 20.81
C PHE A 118 7.53 -8.04 19.71
N PHE A 119 7.96 -7.85 18.45
CA PHE A 119 7.52 -8.67 17.32
C PHE A 119 8.26 -10.01 17.18
N LEU A 120 9.39 -10.22 17.87
CA LEU A 120 10.23 -11.40 17.74
C LEU A 120 10.00 -12.47 18.82
N TYR A 121 9.47 -12.08 19.98
CA TYR A 121 9.34 -12.97 21.15
C TYR A 121 7.88 -13.31 21.53
N LYS A 122 6.93 -13.18 20.60
CA LYS A 122 5.55 -13.68 20.73
C LYS A 122 5.06 -14.36 19.47
#